data_AF-A0A7Y4RLE7-F1
#
_entry.id   AF-A0A7Y4RLE7-F1
#
_cell.length_a   1.000
_cell.length_b   1.000
_cell.length_c   1.000
_cell.angle_alpha   90.00
_cell.angle_beta   90.00
_cell.angle_gamma   90.00
#
_symmetry.space_group_name_H-M   'P 1'
#
loop_
_entity.id
_entity.type
_entity.pdbx_description
1 polymer ?
#
loop_
_entity_poly.entity_id
_entity_poly.type
_entity_poly.pdbx_seq_one_letter_code
_entity_poly.pdbx_strand_id
1 'polypeptide(L)'
;MRLMLGPSRSGSTAFARMMSRHPAVQIVRNNLKAEFLREGKPVEYTLYDHLRAVRKPFAFAKLTFGMSTAAVCAYNPFPSDAILDSVHPLFLFRDPIDTLNSWKVLGRDTRLFRIAYRHAIDLFMTRRAVSRNVRCIVYEQLTRDPRVLHSVLAAWGLSALPTMTDWRDEHQEDRRQEVLKLIQRSDYLTSHHRTLLESEDFHYCKPPVLLPKMERMIAESFVDEYEYLAGLSAASFAV
;
A
#
# COMPACT_ATOMS: atom_id res chain seq x y z
N MET A 1 13.65 -5.75 -12.39
CA MET A 1 12.41 -6.23 -11.70
C MET A 1 11.79 -5.08 -10.91
N ARG A 2 10.46 -5.06 -10.69
CA ARG A 2 9.79 -4.03 -9.87
C ARG A 2 9.11 -4.65 -8.66
N LEU A 3 9.32 -4.03 -7.50
CA LEU A 3 8.80 -4.51 -6.23
C LEU A 3 8.14 -3.35 -5.50
N MET A 4 6.84 -3.48 -5.22
CA MET A 4 6.15 -2.57 -4.32
C MET A 4 6.15 -3.17 -2.90
N LEU A 5 6.49 -2.34 -1.91
CA LEU A 5 6.55 -2.66 -0.49
C LEU A 5 5.68 -1.68 0.30
N GLY A 6 5.07 -2.11 1.40
CA GLY A 6 4.33 -1.18 2.25
C GLY A 6 3.59 -1.87 3.39
N PRO A 7 3.16 -1.11 4.41
CA PRO A 7 2.31 -1.66 5.45
C PRO A 7 0.97 -2.13 4.88
N SER A 8 0.36 -3.13 5.52
CA SER A 8 -0.99 -3.57 5.18
C SER A 8 -1.92 -2.36 5.23
N ARG A 9 -2.83 -2.26 4.26
CA ARG A 9 -3.77 -1.13 4.11
C ARG A 9 -3.17 0.18 3.59
N SER A 10 -1.93 0.17 3.09
CA SER A 10 -1.32 1.35 2.42
C SER A 10 -1.89 1.72 1.04
N GLY A 11 -2.96 1.05 0.56
CA GLY A 11 -3.45 1.24 -0.81
C GLY A 11 -2.73 0.41 -1.88
N SER A 12 -1.82 -0.48 -1.46
CA SER A 12 -1.05 -1.38 -2.33
C SER A 12 -1.88 -2.25 -3.28
N THR A 13 -3.11 -2.62 -2.90
CA THR A 13 -4.04 -3.33 -3.79
C THR A 13 -4.56 -2.43 -4.91
N ALA A 14 -4.86 -1.16 -4.63
CA ALA A 14 -5.27 -0.21 -5.66
C ALA A 14 -4.12 0.01 -6.65
N PHE A 15 -2.90 0.24 -6.15
CA PHE A 15 -1.71 0.35 -7.00
C PHE A 15 -1.52 -0.88 -7.91
N ALA A 16 -1.60 -2.09 -7.36
CA ALA A 16 -1.49 -3.31 -8.15
C ALA A 16 -2.58 -3.44 -9.23
N ARG A 17 -3.81 -2.95 -8.96
CA ARG A 17 -4.88 -2.89 -9.97
C ARG A 17 -4.53 -1.93 -11.09
N MET A 18 -4.03 -0.73 -10.77
CA MET A 18 -3.53 0.22 -11.78
C MET A 18 -2.50 -0.45 -12.69
N MET A 19 -1.51 -1.12 -12.07
CA MET A 19 -0.45 -1.83 -12.79
C MET A 19 -0.99 -2.96 -13.69
N SER A 20 -2.03 -3.68 -13.26
CA SER A 20 -2.61 -4.80 -14.03
C SER A 20 -3.28 -4.37 -15.34
N ARG A 21 -3.65 -3.09 -15.46
CA ARG A 21 -4.27 -2.55 -16.67
C ARG A 21 -3.25 -2.29 -17.79
N HIS A 22 -1.95 -2.33 -17.50
CA HIS A 22 -0.91 -2.15 -18.51
C HIS A 22 -0.58 -3.49 -19.21
N PRO A 23 -0.66 -3.59 -20.55
CA PRO A 23 -0.51 -4.85 -21.28
C PRO A 23 0.88 -5.49 -21.12
N ALA A 24 1.93 -4.69 -21.00
CA ALA A 24 3.30 -5.15 -20.76
C ALA A 24 3.56 -5.66 -19.32
N VAL A 25 2.64 -5.41 -18.38
CA VAL A 25 2.83 -5.79 -16.97
C VAL A 25 2.35 -7.21 -16.74
N GLN A 26 3.19 -7.98 -16.05
CA GLN A 26 2.82 -9.24 -15.42
C GLN A 26 2.99 -9.10 -13.91
N ILE A 27 1.88 -9.26 -13.19
CA ILE A 27 1.90 -9.26 -11.73
C ILE A 27 2.26 -10.66 -11.25
N VAL A 28 3.43 -10.77 -10.62
CA VAL A 28 3.82 -11.95 -9.86
C VAL A 28 3.09 -11.86 -8.52
N ARG A 29 2.04 -12.67 -8.40
CA ARG A 29 1.36 -12.86 -7.12
C ARG A 29 2.28 -13.65 -6.22
N ASN A 30 2.86 -12.97 -5.25
CA ASN A 30 3.68 -13.64 -4.28
C ASN A 30 2.80 -14.27 -3.21
N ASN A 31 2.90 -15.60 -3.10
CA ASN A 31 2.27 -16.36 -2.05
C ASN A 31 3.09 -16.36 -0.76
N LEU A 32 4.10 -15.50 -0.58
CA LEU A 32 4.77 -15.27 0.71
C LEU A 32 3.80 -15.27 1.90
N LYS A 33 2.60 -14.70 1.71
CA LYS A 33 1.50 -14.82 2.68
C LYS A 33 1.07 -16.27 2.95
N ALA A 34 0.67 -17.00 1.93
CA ALA A 34 0.16 -18.37 2.04
C ALA A 34 1.25 -19.35 2.44
N GLU A 35 2.48 -19.16 1.96
CA GLU A 35 3.62 -20.01 2.22
C GLU A 35 4.19 -19.78 3.62
N PHE A 36 4.31 -18.53 4.09
CA PHE A 36 4.68 -18.26 5.50
C PHE A 36 3.62 -18.79 6.48
N LEU A 37 2.33 -18.65 6.14
CA LEU A 37 1.24 -19.22 6.94
C LEU A 37 1.25 -20.76 6.94
N ARG A 38 1.73 -21.40 5.87
CA ARG A 38 1.82 -22.85 5.74
C ARG A 38 3.04 -23.43 6.45
N GLU A 39 4.19 -22.76 6.35
CA GLU A 39 5.48 -23.32 6.75
C GLU A 39 6.01 -22.75 8.06
N GLY A 40 5.41 -21.68 8.58
CA GLY A 40 5.80 -21.06 9.85
C GLY A 40 7.20 -20.44 9.85
N LYS A 41 7.85 -20.35 8.68
CA LYS A 41 9.20 -19.83 8.49
C LYS A 41 9.23 -18.79 7.37
N PRO A 42 10.17 -17.84 7.39
CA PRO A 42 10.42 -16.93 6.27
C PRO A 42 10.77 -17.76 5.04
N VAL A 43 9.97 -17.66 3.99
CA VAL A 43 10.25 -18.35 2.73
C VAL A 43 11.48 -17.71 2.10
N GLU A 44 12.47 -18.53 1.77
CA GLU A 44 13.73 -18.16 1.14
C GLU A 44 13.49 -17.48 -0.21
N TYR A 45 13.33 -16.15 -0.25
CA TYR A 45 13.55 -15.26 -1.41
C TYR A 45 13.07 -15.73 -2.82
N THR A 46 12.17 -16.72 -2.92
CA THR A 46 11.70 -17.38 -4.16
C THR A 46 10.95 -16.42 -5.08
N LEU A 47 10.48 -15.30 -4.50
CA LEU A 47 9.97 -14.15 -5.22
C LEU A 47 10.88 -13.72 -6.37
N TYR A 48 12.19 -13.68 -6.15
CA TYR A 48 13.13 -13.21 -7.18
C TYR A 48 13.25 -14.21 -8.33
N ASP A 49 13.18 -15.51 -8.05
CA ASP A 49 13.18 -16.53 -9.09
C ASP A 49 11.88 -16.49 -9.90
N HIS A 50 10.74 -16.30 -9.23
CA HIS A 50 9.47 -16.07 -9.91
C HIS A 50 9.49 -14.80 -10.77
N LEU A 51 10.10 -13.71 -10.29
CA LEU A 51 10.24 -12.46 -11.04
C LEU A 51 11.17 -12.63 -12.25
N ARG A 52 12.23 -13.44 -12.15
CA ARG A 52 13.14 -13.77 -13.25
C ARG A 52 12.49 -14.68 -14.30
N ALA A 53 11.56 -15.54 -13.89
CA ALA A 53 10.84 -16.44 -14.80
C ALA A 53 9.71 -15.76 -15.60
N VAL A 54 9.41 -14.49 -15.34
CA VAL A 54 8.39 -13.73 -16.09
C VAL A 54 8.81 -13.52 -17.54
N ARG A 55 7.92 -13.88 -18.47
CA ARG A 55 8.14 -13.71 -19.92
C ARG A 55 7.75 -12.33 -20.45
N LYS A 56 6.94 -11.58 -19.71
CA LYS A 56 6.57 -10.21 -20.10
C LYS A 56 7.73 -9.23 -19.85
N PRO A 57 7.79 -8.11 -20.61
CA PRO A 57 8.84 -7.10 -20.43
C PRO A 57 8.88 -6.49 -19.03
N PHE A 58 7.73 -6.49 -18.32
CA PHE A 58 7.60 -5.82 -17.04
C PHE A 58 7.06 -6.75 -15.95
N ALA A 59 7.97 -7.31 -15.15
CA ALA A 59 7.66 -8.09 -13.96
C ALA A 59 7.45 -7.19 -12.73
N PHE A 60 6.25 -7.26 -12.14
CA PHE A 60 5.87 -6.50 -10.95
C PHE A 60 5.42 -7.43 -9.83
N ALA A 61 5.95 -7.22 -8.62
CA ALA A 61 5.48 -7.88 -7.41
C ALA A 61 5.01 -6.87 -6.36
N LYS A 62 4.05 -7.29 -5.55
CA LYS A 62 3.55 -6.56 -4.38
C LYS A 62 3.82 -7.38 -3.13
N LEU A 63 4.42 -6.76 -2.12
CA LEU A 63 4.60 -7.32 -0.79
C LEU A 63 4.05 -6.36 0.25
N THR A 64 3.35 -6.90 1.25
CA THR A 64 2.76 -6.10 2.34
C THR A 64 3.17 -6.65 3.69
N PHE A 65 3.66 -5.76 4.56
CA PHE A 65 3.92 -6.06 5.98
C PHE A 65 2.61 -6.04 6.77
N GLY A 66 2.46 -6.76 7.88
CA GLY A 66 1.33 -6.50 8.79
C GLY A 66 0.10 -7.39 8.69
N MET A 67 0.24 -8.69 8.39
CA MET A 67 -0.93 -9.54 8.14
C MET A 67 -1.34 -10.49 9.25
N SER A 68 -0.42 -11.02 10.06
CA SER A 68 -0.79 -12.07 11.05
C SER A 68 0.17 -12.20 12.23
N THR A 69 1.48 -12.17 12.01
CA THR A 69 2.48 -12.38 13.06
C THR A 69 3.55 -11.29 13.04
N ALA A 70 4.24 -11.09 14.17
CA ALA A 70 5.34 -10.13 14.26
C ALA A 70 6.44 -10.41 13.22
N ALA A 71 6.75 -11.69 12.96
CA ALA A 71 7.73 -12.09 11.95
C ALA A 71 7.35 -11.65 10.53
N VAL A 72 6.06 -11.76 10.16
CA VAL A 72 5.58 -11.25 8.86
C VAL A 72 5.56 -9.73 8.82
N CYS A 73 5.34 -9.07 9.95
CA CYS A 73 5.37 -7.61 10.06
C CYS A 73 6.79 -7.05 9.89
N ALA A 74 7.81 -7.78 10.32
CA ALA A 74 9.22 -7.38 10.31
C ALA A 74 10.07 -8.16 9.29
N TYR A 75 9.44 -8.79 8.29
CA TYR A 75 10.17 -9.57 7.29
C TYR A 75 11.05 -8.66 6.41
N ASN A 76 12.32 -9.00 6.25
CA ASN A 76 13.22 -8.33 5.32
C ASN A 76 13.17 -9.04 3.95
N PRO A 77 12.59 -8.40 2.90
CA PRO A 77 12.48 -9.02 1.59
C PRO A 77 13.79 -9.00 0.78
N PHE A 78 14.84 -8.33 1.26
CA PHE A 78 16.09 -8.19 0.53
C PHE A 78 17.17 -9.13 1.10
N PRO A 79 17.66 -10.11 0.31
CA PRO A 79 18.70 -11.04 0.75
C PRO A 79 20.06 -10.37 0.91
N SER A 80 20.32 -9.31 0.14
CA SER A 80 21.57 -8.55 0.15
C SER A 80 21.32 -7.16 -0.41
N ASP A 81 22.26 -6.24 -0.21
CA ASP A 81 22.20 -4.89 -0.79
C ASP A 81 22.35 -4.89 -2.31
N ALA A 82 23.14 -5.82 -2.87
CA ALA A 82 23.34 -5.96 -4.31
C ALA A 82 22.02 -6.22 -5.08
N ILE A 83 20.99 -6.77 -4.42
CA ILE A 83 19.70 -6.98 -5.07
C ILE A 83 19.02 -5.65 -5.45
N LEU A 84 19.32 -4.56 -4.75
CA LEU A 84 18.73 -3.23 -4.95
C LEU A 84 19.18 -2.57 -6.26
N ASP A 85 20.24 -3.08 -6.89
CA ASP A 85 20.67 -2.63 -8.21
C ASP A 85 19.81 -3.24 -9.33
N SER A 86 19.22 -4.41 -9.07
CA SER A 86 18.41 -5.17 -10.04
C SER A 86 16.89 -5.07 -9.80
N VAL A 87 16.52 -4.79 -8.56
CA VAL A 87 15.15 -4.58 -8.10
C VAL A 87 14.98 -3.09 -7.91
N HIS A 88 13.92 -2.50 -8.45
CA HIS A 88 13.61 -1.08 -8.25
C HIS A 88 12.46 -0.99 -7.24
N PRO A 89 12.75 -0.88 -5.94
CA PRO A 89 11.73 -0.96 -4.91
C PRO A 89 10.97 0.36 -4.81
N LEU A 90 9.65 0.26 -4.67
CA LEU A 90 8.77 1.37 -4.39
C LEU A 90 8.04 1.11 -3.08
N PHE A 91 8.33 1.93 -2.07
CA PHE A 91 7.59 1.92 -0.82
C PHE A 91 6.33 2.76 -0.96
N LEU A 92 5.17 2.18 -0.66
CA LEU A 92 3.89 2.87 -0.65
C LEU A 92 3.41 2.98 0.79
N PHE A 93 3.37 4.21 1.29
CA PHE A 93 2.82 4.58 2.58
C PHE A 93 1.43 5.18 2.41
N ARG A 94 0.67 5.21 3.49
CA ARG A 94 -0.61 5.89 3.62
C ARG A 94 -0.60 6.54 5.00
N ASP A 95 -1.37 7.60 5.20
CA ASP A 95 -1.55 8.22 6.51
C ASP A 95 -1.69 7.14 7.62
N PRO A 96 -0.90 7.23 8.71
CA PRO A 96 -0.84 6.19 9.72
C PRO A 96 -2.15 6.04 10.50
N ILE A 97 -2.91 7.12 10.69
CA ILE A 97 -4.21 7.12 11.38
C ILE A 97 -5.22 6.36 10.53
N ASP A 98 -5.30 6.69 9.24
CA ASP A 98 -6.14 6.03 8.25
C ASP A 98 -5.80 4.56 8.04
N THR A 99 -4.51 4.24 8.09
CA THR A 99 -3.99 2.88 8.01
C THR A 99 -4.44 2.08 9.24
N LEU A 100 -4.28 2.63 10.45
CA LEU A 100 -4.71 1.98 11.68
C LEU A 100 -6.24 1.83 11.74
N ASN A 101 -7.00 2.86 11.38
CA ASN A 101 -8.46 2.78 11.24
C ASN A 101 -8.88 1.60 10.35
N SER A 102 -8.26 1.51 9.18
CA SER A 102 -8.51 0.42 8.23
C SER A 102 -8.11 -0.95 8.78
N TRP A 103 -7.12 -0.99 9.67
CA TRP A 103 -6.62 -2.19 10.34
C TRP A 103 -7.59 -2.68 11.41
N LYS A 104 -8.13 -1.75 12.22
CA LYS A 104 -9.11 -2.01 13.29
C LYS A 104 -10.45 -2.51 12.75
N VAL A 105 -10.91 -1.99 11.61
CA VAL A 105 -12.10 -2.50 10.92
C VAL A 105 -11.99 -4.01 10.59
N LEU A 106 -10.77 -4.54 10.45
CA LEU A 106 -10.52 -5.96 10.20
C LEU A 106 -10.27 -6.78 11.48
N GLY A 107 -10.48 -6.20 12.67
CA GLY A 107 -10.29 -6.88 13.95
C GLY A 107 -8.84 -7.26 14.24
N ARG A 108 -7.87 -6.54 13.66
CA ARG A 108 -6.46 -6.88 13.78
C ARG A 108 -5.76 -6.14 14.92
N ASP A 109 -4.70 -6.76 15.45
CA ASP A 109 -3.90 -6.27 16.58
C ASP A 109 -3.12 -4.97 16.24
N THR A 110 -3.33 -3.92 17.05
CA THR A 110 -2.64 -2.63 16.99
C THR A 110 -1.13 -2.74 17.21
N ARG A 111 -0.66 -3.74 17.98
CA ARG A 111 0.78 -4.01 18.15
C ARG A 111 1.43 -4.40 16.83
N LEU A 112 0.74 -5.21 16.02
CA LEU A 112 1.22 -5.63 14.69
C LEU A 112 1.23 -4.45 13.71
N PHE A 113 0.29 -3.52 13.81
CA PHE A 113 0.33 -2.26 13.06
C PHE A 113 1.62 -1.50 13.37
N ARG A 114 1.92 -1.27 14.66
CA ARG A 114 3.11 -0.54 15.09
C ARG A 114 4.39 -1.18 14.55
N ILE A 115 4.51 -2.50 14.65
CA ILE A 115 5.68 -3.24 14.15
C ILE A 115 5.80 -3.08 12.63
N ALA A 116 4.72 -3.31 11.88
CA ALA A 116 4.77 -3.28 10.42
C ALA A 116 5.03 -1.89 9.85
N TYR A 117 4.42 -0.85 10.44
CA TYR A 117 4.57 0.52 9.97
C TYR A 117 5.98 1.04 10.27
N ARG A 118 6.48 0.85 11.50
CA ARG A 118 7.87 1.17 11.87
C ARG A 118 8.87 0.44 10.98
N HIS A 119 8.71 -0.88 10.81
CA HIS A 119 9.59 -1.69 9.96
C HIS A 119 9.62 -1.18 8.52
N ALA A 120 8.47 -0.79 7.96
CA ALA A 120 8.42 -0.24 6.60
C ALA A 120 9.21 1.07 6.48
N ILE A 121 9.11 1.97 7.46
CA ILE A 121 9.88 3.22 7.52
C ILE A 121 11.37 2.92 7.62
N ASP A 122 11.77 2.12 8.61
CA ASP A 122 13.18 1.83 8.88
C ASP A 122 13.84 1.12 7.69
N LEU A 123 13.12 0.16 7.08
CA LEU A 123 13.58 -0.52 5.89
C LEU A 123 13.71 0.44 4.69
N PHE A 124 12.77 1.37 4.50
CA PHE A 124 12.90 2.37 3.44
C PHE A 124 14.14 3.24 3.65
N MET A 125 14.31 3.80 4.85
CA MET A 125 15.40 4.72 5.18
C MET A 125 16.76 4.04 5.00
N THR A 126 16.91 2.82 5.51
CA THR A 126 18.15 2.03 5.39
C THR A 126 18.45 1.67 3.93
N ARG A 127 17.46 1.21 3.15
CA ARG A 127 17.70 0.79 1.76
C ARG A 127 17.91 1.96 0.80
N ARG A 128 17.27 3.11 1.05
CA ARG A 128 17.50 4.33 0.27
C ARG A 128 18.90 4.89 0.46
N ALA A 129 19.48 4.75 1.65
CA ALA A 129 20.88 5.14 1.89
C ALA A 129 21.86 4.33 1.04
N VAL A 130 21.48 3.11 0.64
CA VAL A 130 22.30 2.19 -0.15
C VAL A 130 22.09 2.38 -1.65
N SER A 131 20.86 2.58 -2.12
CA SER A 131 20.55 2.62 -3.56
C SER A 131 19.58 3.73 -3.94
N ARG A 132 19.91 4.44 -5.04
CA ARG A 132 19.05 5.47 -5.66
C ARG A 132 17.82 4.88 -6.36
N ASN A 133 17.77 3.56 -6.56
CA ASN A 133 16.61 2.88 -7.13
C ASN A 133 15.45 2.75 -6.16
N VAL A 134 15.69 2.96 -4.86
CA VAL A 134 14.68 2.88 -3.80
C VAL A 134 13.91 4.18 -3.73
N ARG A 135 12.60 4.10 -3.95
CA ARG A 135 11.69 5.25 -3.92
C ARG A 135 10.58 5.03 -2.90
N CYS A 136 9.96 6.13 -2.46
CA CYS A 136 8.71 6.09 -1.73
C CYS A 136 7.66 6.95 -2.42
N ILE A 137 6.40 6.55 -2.27
CA ILE A 137 5.21 7.35 -2.54
C ILE A 137 4.26 7.28 -1.35
N VAL A 138 3.45 8.31 -1.18
CA VAL A 138 2.28 8.28 -0.27
C VAL A 138 0.99 8.12 -1.08
N TYR A 139 0.07 7.33 -0.56
CA TYR A 139 -1.17 6.94 -1.22
C TYR A 139 -2.04 8.14 -1.57
N GLU A 140 -2.11 9.11 -0.68
CA GLU A 140 -2.88 10.34 -0.79
C GLU A 140 -2.44 11.17 -2.00
N GLN A 141 -1.14 11.20 -2.30
CA GLN A 141 -0.62 11.88 -3.50
C GLN A 141 -0.95 11.07 -4.76
N LEU A 142 -0.75 9.76 -4.72
CA LEU A 142 -1.08 8.86 -5.84
C LEU A 142 -2.56 8.94 -6.24
N THR A 143 -3.47 9.05 -5.27
CA THR A 143 -4.91 9.10 -5.53
C THR A 143 -5.41 10.48 -5.94
N ARG A 144 -4.74 11.55 -5.51
CA ARG A 144 -5.09 12.92 -5.92
C ARG A 144 -4.55 13.24 -7.30
N ASP A 145 -3.29 12.92 -7.56
CA ASP A 145 -2.57 13.36 -8.76
C ASP A 145 -2.07 12.17 -9.61
N PRO A 146 -2.62 11.96 -10.82
CA PRO A 146 -2.19 10.87 -11.71
C PRO A 146 -0.72 11.01 -12.15
N ARG A 147 -0.14 12.22 -12.11
CA ARG A 147 1.27 12.46 -12.49
C ARG A 147 2.25 11.71 -11.59
N VAL A 148 1.86 11.42 -10.36
CA VAL A 148 2.67 10.60 -9.44
C VAL A 148 2.85 9.20 -10.01
N LEU A 149 1.77 8.56 -10.50
CA LEU A 149 1.86 7.27 -11.16
C LEU A 149 2.71 7.36 -12.42
N HIS A 150 2.51 8.40 -13.25
CA HIS A 150 3.26 8.58 -14.48
C HIS A 150 4.76 8.66 -14.23
N SER A 151 5.15 9.41 -13.20
CA SER A 151 6.56 9.57 -12.84
C SER A 151 7.17 8.29 -12.29
N VAL A 152 6.44 7.53 -11.47
CA VAL A 152 6.86 6.19 -11.02
C VAL A 152 7.08 5.26 -12.21
N LEU A 153 6.16 5.23 -13.17
CA LEU A 153 6.23 4.39 -14.36
C LEU A 153 7.38 4.80 -15.27
N ALA A 154 7.52 6.09 -15.59
CA ALA A 154 8.61 6.62 -16.40
C ALA A 154 9.97 6.27 -15.80
N ALA A 155 10.09 6.42 -14.49
CA ALA A 155 11.30 6.11 -13.76
C ALA A 155 11.52 4.59 -13.56
N TRP A 156 10.57 3.77 -13.99
CA TRP A 156 10.67 2.32 -14.20
C TRP A 156 10.80 1.94 -15.68
N GLY A 157 10.90 2.91 -16.59
CA GLY A 157 10.99 2.68 -18.04
C GLY A 157 9.69 2.19 -18.66
N LEU A 158 8.54 2.56 -18.08
CA LEU A 158 7.20 2.22 -18.58
C LEU A 158 6.39 3.49 -18.83
N SER A 159 5.63 3.53 -19.91
CA SER A 159 4.71 4.64 -20.18
C SER A 159 3.40 4.43 -19.43
N ALA A 160 2.84 5.50 -18.87
CA ALA A 160 1.50 5.46 -18.32
C ALA A 160 0.45 5.32 -19.43
N LEU A 161 -0.62 4.57 -19.15
CA LEU A 161 -1.80 4.50 -20.01
C LEU A 161 -2.98 5.16 -19.31
N PRO A 162 -3.88 5.85 -20.04
CA PRO A 162 -5.08 6.47 -19.45
C PRO A 162 -5.91 5.49 -18.62
N THR A 163 -6.05 4.26 -19.12
CA THR A 163 -6.79 3.19 -18.45
C THR A 163 -6.24 2.85 -17.06
N MET A 164 -4.97 3.13 -16.75
CA MET A 164 -4.39 2.85 -15.44
C MET A 164 -4.91 3.79 -14.35
N THR A 165 -5.46 4.94 -14.70
CA THR A 165 -5.99 5.96 -13.76
C THR A 165 -7.51 5.97 -13.67
N ASP A 166 -8.21 5.32 -14.61
CA ASP A 166 -9.69 5.20 -14.67
C ASP A 166 -10.27 4.27 -13.58
N TRP A 167 -9.58 4.06 -12.46
CA TRP A 167 -10.09 3.25 -11.34
C TRP A 167 -10.92 4.08 -10.37
N ARG A 168 -10.87 5.43 -10.48
CA ARG A 168 -11.62 6.35 -9.62
C ARG A 168 -13.13 6.18 -9.82
N ASP A 169 -13.57 5.95 -11.06
CA ASP A 169 -14.99 5.84 -11.41
C ASP A 169 -15.60 4.49 -11.01
N GLU A 170 -14.91 3.38 -11.28
CA GLU A 170 -15.39 2.03 -10.93
C GLU A 170 -15.47 1.80 -9.41
N HIS A 171 -14.57 2.42 -8.63
CA HIS A 171 -14.51 2.21 -7.18
C HIS A 171 -15.48 3.09 -6.37
N GLN A 172 -15.99 4.18 -6.95
CA GLN A 172 -17.10 4.90 -6.34
C GLN A 172 -18.38 4.05 -6.41
N GLU A 173 -18.68 3.43 -7.55
CA GLU A 173 -19.92 2.68 -7.74
C GLU A 173 -19.94 1.36 -6.95
N ASP A 174 -18.88 0.54 -7.02
CA ASP A 174 -18.81 -0.73 -6.26
C ASP A 174 -18.92 -0.50 -4.74
N ARG A 175 -18.35 0.60 -4.23
CA ARG A 175 -18.43 0.94 -2.81
C ARG A 175 -19.74 1.59 -2.43
N ARG A 176 -20.33 2.41 -3.30
CA ARG A 176 -21.69 2.90 -3.13
C ARG A 176 -22.64 1.72 -2.93
N GLN A 177 -22.51 0.68 -3.76
CA GLN A 177 -23.30 -0.55 -3.65
C GLN A 177 -22.99 -1.35 -2.37
N GLU A 178 -21.73 -1.47 -1.95
CA GLU A 178 -21.34 -2.18 -0.71
C GLU A 178 -21.80 -1.44 0.56
N VAL A 179 -21.72 -0.11 0.55
CA VAL A 179 -22.21 0.77 1.62
C VAL A 179 -23.73 0.75 1.69
N LEU A 180 -24.45 0.81 0.55
CA LEU A 180 -25.90 0.66 0.49
C LEU A 180 -26.35 -0.70 1.06
N LYS A 181 -25.62 -1.78 0.77
CA LYS A 181 -25.87 -3.11 1.36
C LYS A 181 -25.62 -3.17 2.86
N LEU A 182 -24.66 -2.40 3.39
CA LEU A 182 -24.39 -2.31 4.83
C LEU A 182 -25.47 -1.46 5.55
N ILE A 183 -25.94 -0.39 4.92
CA ILE A 183 -27.05 0.45 5.42
C ILE A 183 -28.35 -0.37 5.48
N GLN A 184 -28.65 -1.16 4.46
CA GLN A 184 -29.82 -2.05 4.43
C GLN A 184 -29.79 -3.17 5.48
N ARG A 185 -28.61 -3.47 6.05
CA ARG A 185 -28.42 -4.54 7.04
C ARG A 185 -28.31 -4.04 8.48
N SER A 186 -28.31 -2.73 8.71
CA SER A 186 -28.09 -2.16 10.04
C SER A 186 -29.19 -1.16 10.39
N ASP A 187 -30.04 -1.53 11.34
CA ASP A 187 -31.04 -0.64 11.96
C ASP A 187 -30.42 0.46 12.84
N TYR A 188 -29.08 0.64 12.80
CA TYR A 188 -28.30 1.36 13.81
C TYR A 188 -27.59 2.63 13.32
N LEU A 189 -27.93 3.15 12.13
CA LEU A 189 -27.36 4.40 11.63
C LEU A 189 -28.34 5.56 11.85
N THR A 190 -28.00 6.46 12.77
CA THR A 190 -28.69 7.74 13.02
C THR A 190 -28.67 8.65 11.79
N SER A 191 -29.67 9.53 11.67
CA SER A 191 -29.87 10.43 10.50
C SER A 191 -28.63 11.25 10.11
N HIS A 192 -27.77 11.58 11.07
CA HIS A 192 -26.52 12.32 10.85
C HIS A 192 -25.48 11.53 10.01
N HIS A 193 -25.47 10.20 10.08
CA HIS A 193 -24.60 9.37 9.24
C HIS A 193 -25.09 9.30 7.79
N ARG A 194 -26.41 9.39 7.56
CA ARG A 194 -27.01 9.38 6.22
C ARG A 194 -26.61 10.63 5.42
N THR A 195 -26.56 11.79 6.06
CA THR A 195 -26.18 13.08 5.42
C THR A 195 -24.70 13.13 4.99
N LEU A 196 -23.80 12.51 5.74
CA LEU A 196 -22.37 12.41 5.36
C LEU A 196 -22.15 11.49 4.14
N LEU A 197 -22.99 10.46 3.99
CA LEU A 197 -22.94 9.48 2.90
C LEU A 197 -23.52 10.01 1.57
N GLU A 198 -24.33 11.07 1.63
CA GLU A 198 -24.96 11.72 0.48
C GLU A 198 -24.13 12.92 -0.04
N SER A 199 -23.04 13.30 0.65
CA SER A 199 -22.14 14.36 0.18
C SER A 199 -21.19 13.85 -0.91
N GLU A 200 -20.98 14.64 -1.96
CA GLU A 200 -20.11 14.34 -3.11
C GLU A 200 -18.62 14.16 -2.73
N ASP A 201 -18.24 14.46 -1.49
CA ASP A 201 -16.89 14.37 -0.95
C ASP A 201 -16.55 12.99 -0.35
N PHE A 202 -17.31 11.94 -0.66
CA PHE A 202 -17.14 10.59 -0.08
C PHE A 202 -15.88 9.86 -0.61
N HIS A 203 -14.70 10.34 -0.23
CA HIS A 203 -13.43 9.70 -0.52
C HIS A 203 -13.14 8.59 0.51
N TYR A 204 -13.14 7.35 0.02
CA TYR A 204 -12.39 6.18 0.51
C TYR A 204 -12.48 5.73 1.98
N CYS A 205 -13.21 6.40 2.86
CA CYS A 205 -13.30 6.04 4.27
C CYS A 205 -14.69 5.49 4.61
N LYS A 206 -14.76 4.24 5.10
CA LYS A 206 -15.82 3.91 6.08
C LYS A 206 -15.78 5.01 7.16
N PRO A 207 -16.92 5.42 7.76
CA PRO A 207 -16.90 6.43 8.80
C PRO A 207 -15.81 6.07 9.81
N PRO A 208 -14.96 7.04 10.20
CA PRO A 208 -13.80 6.76 11.03
C PRO A 208 -14.28 6.03 12.27
N VAL A 209 -13.74 4.83 12.50
CA VAL A 209 -13.85 4.20 13.82
C VAL A 209 -13.13 5.17 14.73
N LEU A 210 -13.85 5.81 15.67
CA LEU A 210 -13.23 6.66 16.67
C LEU A 210 -12.25 5.80 17.45
N LEU A 211 -10.95 5.93 17.14
CA LEU A 211 -9.92 5.16 17.81
C LEU A 211 -9.93 5.54 19.29
N PRO A 212 -9.91 4.56 20.21
CA PRO A 212 -9.57 4.83 21.59
C PRO A 212 -8.30 5.67 21.68
N LYS A 213 -8.25 6.61 22.62
CA LYS A 213 -7.16 7.60 22.76
C LYS A 213 -5.76 6.96 22.67
N MET A 214 -5.54 5.82 23.30
CA MET A 214 -4.26 5.10 23.25
C MET A 214 -3.90 4.59 21.85
N GLU A 215 -4.87 4.10 21.08
CA GLU A 215 -4.62 3.61 19.72
C GLU A 215 -4.35 4.77 18.76
N ARG A 216 -5.06 5.88 18.95
CA ARG A 216 -4.79 7.12 18.21
C ARG A 216 -3.37 7.63 18.46
N MET A 217 -2.92 7.66 19.72
CA MET A 217 -1.55 8.06 20.07
C MET A 217 -0.49 7.18 19.39
N ILE A 218 -0.77 5.89 19.17
CA ILE A 218 0.15 5.00 18.44
C ILE A 218 0.27 5.43 16.98
N ALA A 219 -0.83 5.75 16.30
CA ALA A 219 -0.77 6.24 14.92
C ALA A 219 -0.15 7.65 14.83
N GLU A 220 -0.47 8.54 15.77
CA GLU A 220 0.07 9.90 15.84
C GLU A 220 1.60 9.90 16.04
N SER A 221 2.15 8.89 16.71
CA SER A 221 3.61 8.71 16.85
C SER A 221 4.38 8.45 15.55
N PHE A 222 3.69 8.35 14.41
CA PHE A 222 4.29 8.17 13.07
C PHE A 222 4.01 9.35 12.13
N VAL A 223 3.28 10.38 12.57
CA VAL A 223 2.83 11.47 11.70
C VAL A 223 4.02 12.28 11.19
N ASP A 224 4.97 12.63 12.06
CA ASP A 224 6.14 13.41 11.65
C ASP A 224 7.00 12.66 10.62
N GLU A 225 7.24 11.36 10.82
CA GLU A 225 7.96 10.56 9.82
C GLU A 225 7.15 10.40 8.52
N TYR A 226 5.82 10.26 8.62
CA TYR A 226 4.95 10.21 7.45
C TYR A 226 5.00 11.51 6.64
N GLU A 227 4.94 12.67 7.29
CA GLU A 227 5.06 13.98 6.63
C GLU A 227 6.42 14.16 5.96
N TYR A 228 7.49 13.69 6.61
CA TYR A 228 8.81 13.64 5.99
C TYR A 228 8.81 12.76 4.72
N LEU A 229 8.20 11.57 4.76
CA LEU A 229 8.05 10.70 3.59
C LEU A 229 7.18 11.31 2.50
N ALA A 230 6.13 12.06 2.86
CA ALA A 230 5.28 12.78 1.93
C ALA A 230 6.06 13.90 1.21
N GLY A 231 6.90 14.64 1.93
CA GLY A 231 7.82 15.62 1.37
C GLY A 231 8.84 14.99 0.41
N LEU A 232 9.43 13.85 0.79
CA LEU A 232 10.33 13.10 -0.09
C LEU A 232 9.65 12.57 -1.35
N SER A 233 8.42 12.07 -1.21
CA SER A 233 7.59 11.64 -2.34
C SER A 233 7.35 12.81 -3.29
N ALA A 234 6.87 13.95 -2.79
CA ALA A 234 6.62 15.13 -3.61
C ALA A 234 7.88 15.63 -4.33
N ALA A 235 9.01 15.69 -3.64
CA ALA A 235 10.29 16.12 -4.22
C ALA A 235 10.81 15.16 -5.31
N SER A 236 10.50 13.87 -5.21
CA SER A 236 10.94 12.86 -6.18
C SER A 236 10.26 12.99 -7.54
N PHE A 237 9.18 13.77 -7.64
CA PHE A 237 8.32 13.85 -8.83
C PHE A 237 7.97 15.28 -9.25
N ALA A 238 8.67 16.29 -8.72
CA ALA A 238 8.45 17.72 -9.03
C ALA A 238 9.13 18.17 -10.35
N VAL A 239 9.26 17.28 -11.34
CA VAL A 239 9.96 17.54 -12.63
C VAL A 239 8.96 17.71 -13.76
#